data_AF-A0A352QP29-F1
#
_entry.id   AF-A0A352QP29-F1
#
_cell.length_a   1.000
_cell.length_b   1.000
_cell.length_c   1.000
_cell.angle_alpha   90.00
_cell.angle_beta   90.00
_cell.angle_gamma   90.00
#
_symmetry.space_group_name_H-M   'P 1'
#
loop_
_entity.id
_entity.type
_entity.pdbx_description
1 polymer ?
#
loop_
_entity_poly.entity_id
_entity_poly.type
_entity_poly.pdbx_seq_one_letter_code
_entity_poly.pdbx_strand_id
1 'polypeptide(L)' 'NVATEDVVYMLEGMGIATGVDLPALVATGRWLAGLLGRASGSKVTLSQA' A
#
# COMPACT_ATOMS: atom_id res chain seq x y z
N ASN A 1 13.48 1.44 1.59
CA ASN A 1 12.73 1.54 0.31
C ASN A 1 11.50 2.41 0.51
N VAL A 2 10.91 2.91 -0.58
CA VAL A 2 9.60 3.59 -0.57
C VAL A 2 8.51 2.51 -0.56
N ALA A 3 7.41 2.76 0.16
CA ALA A 3 6.25 1.87 0.17
C ALA A 3 5.58 1.84 -1.22
N THR A 4 5.35 0.64 -1.75
CA THR A 4 4.78 0.46 -3.10
C THR A 4 3.37 1.00 -3.18
N GLU A 5 2.57 0.83 -2.12
CA GLU A 5 1.21 1.33 -2.00
C GLU A 5 1.17 2.86 -2.13
N ASP A 6 2.13 3.57 -1.53
CA ASP A 6 2.20 5.03 -1.56
C ASP A 6 2.55 5.54 -2.97
N VAL A 7 3.37 4.80 -3.71
CA VAL A 7 3.71 5.11 -5.12
C VAL A 7 2.53 4.82 -6.03
N VAL A 8 1.89 3.65 -5.89
CA VAL A 8 0.72 3.28 -6.69
C VAL A 8 -0.42 4.27 -6.48
N TYR A 9 -0.74 4.62 -5.23
CA TYR A 9 -1.75 5.62 -4.91
C TYR A 9 -1.45 6.99 -5.53
N MET A 10 -0.19 7.44 -5.46
CA MET A 10 0.22 8.69 -6.09
C MET A 10 0.01 8.65 -7.62
N LEU A 11 0.46 7.58 -8.28
CA LEU A 11 0.35 7.44 -9.73
C LEU A 11 -1.11 7.39 -10.19
N GLU A 12 -1.95 6.62 -9.50
CA GLU A 12 -3.39 6.54 -9.79
C GLU A 12 -4.08 7.89 -9.56
N GLY A 13 -3.73 8.61 -8.49
CA GLY A 13 -4.20 9.98 -8.23
C GLY A 13 -3.79 10.99 -9.30
N MET A 14 -2.70 10.72 -10.02
CA MET A 14 -2.25 11.49 -11.18
C MET A 14 -2.89 11.03 -12.50
N GLY A 15 -3.78 10.03 -12.48
CA GLY A 15 -4.41 9.45 -13.67
C GLY A 15 -3.52 8.49 -14.46
N ILE A 16 -2.41 8.04 -13.87
CA ILE A 16 -1.49 7.08 -14.49
C ILE A 16 -1.92 5.66 -14.10
N ALA A 17 -2.31 4.87 -15.09
CA ALA A 17 -2.65 3.47 -14.87
C ALA A 17 -1.42 2.65 -14.48
N THR A 18 -1.51 1.92 -13.37
CA THR A 18 -0.44 1.09 -12.82
C THR A 18 -0.63 -0.40 -13.16
N GLY A 19 -1.86 -0.82 -13.42
CA GLY A 19 -2.24 -2.22 -13.56
C GLY A 19 -2.22 -3.01 -12.24
N VAL A 20 -2.03 -2.32 -11.11
CA VAL A 20 -1.97 -2.93 -9.77
C VAL A 20 -3.33 -2.82 -9.10
N ASP A 21 -3.77 -3.90 -8.46
CA ASP A 21 -4.91 -3.87 -7.55
C ASP A 21 -4.45 -3.28 -6.21
N LEU A 22 -4.65 -1.98 -6.03
CA LEU A 22 -4.24 -1.27 -4.82
C LEU A 22 -4.91 -1.82 -3.54
N PRO A 23 -6.23 -2.10 -3.50
CA PRO A 23 -6.84 -2.79 -2.36
C PRO A 23 -6.18 -4.13 -2.00
N ALA A 24 -5.89 -5.00 -2.98
CA ALA A 24 -5.24 -6.27 -2.73
C ALA A 24 -3.79 -6.08 -2.23
N LEU A 25 -3.08 -5.08 -2.75
CA LEU A 25 -1.73 -4.74 -2.30
C LEU A 25 -1.74 -4.27 -0.83
N VAL A 26 -2.66 -3.38 -0.46
CA VAL A 26 -2.82 -2.90 0.93
C VAL A 26 -3.15 -4.05 1.88
N ALA A 27 -4.05 -4.97 1.49
CA ALA A 27 -4.38 -6.13 2.30
C ALA A 27 -3.15 -7.04 2.53
N THR A 28 -2.35 -7.24 1.48
CA THR A 28 -1.10 -8.01 1.55
C THR A 28 -0.08 -7.35 2.46
N GLY A 29 0.12 -6.02 2.33
CA GLY A 29 1.02 -5.25 3.18
C GLY A 29 0.63 -5.31 4.65
N ARG A 30 -0.67 -5.22 4.96
CA ARG A 30 -1.19 -5.35 6.33
C ARG A 30 -0.98 -6.75 6.91
N TRP A 31 -1.28 -7.79 6.13
CA TRP A 31 -1.05 -9.17 6.54
C TRP A 31 0.43 -9.42 6.87
N LEU A 32 1.34 -8.99 6.00
CA LEU A 32 2.78 -9.13 6.22
C LEU A 32 3.27 -8.33 7.44
N ALA A 33 2.78 -7.11 7.63
CA ALA A 33 3.08 -6.29 8.79
C ALA A 33 2.69 -7.01 10.11
N GLY A 34 1.51 -7.65 10.12
CA GLY A 34 1.04 -8.47 11.24
C GLY A 34 1.97 -9.66 11.54
N LEU A 35 2.42 -10.38 10.50
CA LEU A 35 3.36 -11.49 10.66
C LEU A 35 4.73 -11.04 11.17
N LEU A 36 5.18 -9.84 10.78
CA LEU A 36 6.44 -9.26 11.22
C LEU A 36 6.35 -8.58 12.59
N GLY A 37 5.15 -8.51 13.20
CA GLY A 37 4.94 -7.86 14.50
C GLY A 37 5.26 -6.37 14.50
N ARG A 38 5.13 -5.68 13.35
CA ARG A 38 5.42 -4.25 13.22
C ARG A 38 4.42 -3.55 12.31
N ALA A 39 4.25 -2.25 12.48
CA ALA A 39 3.38 -1.47 11.60
C ALA A 39 3.91 -1.42 10.15
N SER A 40 2.98 -1.22 9.20
CA SER A 40 3.33 -0.93 7.80
C SER A 40 4.02 0.43 7.70
N GLY A 41 4.97 0.55 6.77
CA GLY A 41 5.61 1.83 6.43
C GLY A 41 4.82 2.66 5.42
N SER A 42 3.74 2.09 4.85
CA SER A 42 2.86 2.79 3.91
C SER A 42 1.83 3.65 4.65
N LYS A 43 1.71 4.92 4.26
CA LYS A 43 0.62 5.79 4.75
C LYS A 43 -0.74 5.33 4.25
N VAL A 44 -0.82 4.85 3.02
CA VAL A 44 -2.05 4.32 2.41
C VAL A 44 -2.55 3.09 3.17
N THR A 45 -1.63 2.20 3.57
CA THR A 45 -2.02 1.00 4.34
C THR A 45 -2.54 1.37 5.74
N LEU A 46 -1.97 2.40 6.35
CA LEU A 46 -2.35 2.88 7.69
C LEU A 46 -3.65 3.69 7.71
N SER A 47 -4.05 4.33 6.59
CA SER A 47 -5.28 5.12 6.53
C SER A 47 -6.55 4.26 6.41
N GLN A 48 -6.42 3.01 5.99
CA GLN A 48 -7.54 2.07 5.80
C GLN A 48 -7.85 1.23 7.05
N ALA A 49 -7.88 1.87 8.23
CA ALA A 49 -8.15 1.21 9.52
C ALA A 49 -9.50 0.48 9.54
#